data_AF-A0A3Q3VYK7-F1
#
_entry.id   AF-A0A3Q3VYK7-F1
#
_cell.length_a   1.000
_cell.length_b   1.000
_cell.length_c   1.000
_cell.angle_alpha   90.00
_cell.angle_beta   90.00
_cell.angle_gamma   90.00
#
_symmetry.space_group_name_H-M   'P 1'
#
loop_
_entity.id
_entity.type
_entity.pdbx_description
1 polymer ?
#
loop_
_entity_poly.entity_id
_entity_poly.type
_entity_poly.pdbx_seq_one_letter_code
_entity_poly.pdbx_strand_id
1 'polypeptide(L)'
;MRVVQYCPVLLLSLVLLATKSDALQCYTCMGSNNDDCNRQGSKSCPSYSDACALVVGHDSGVMKSCSYKSFCSQANSQGYRAPGVRVHCCYSDDCNATSFASCLPRLNYLLLFLPLFFHCLFK
;
A
#
# COMPACT_ATOMS: atom_id res chain seq x y z
N MET A 1 -20.14 -36.11 -5.41
CA MET A 1 -19.81 -35.77 -4.00
C MET A 1 -18.71 -34.71 -3.88
N ARG A 2 -17.69 -34.65 -4.76
CA ARG A 2 -16.62 -33.64 -4.66
C ARG A 2 -17.08 -32.18 -4.87
N VAL A 3 -18.08 -31.94 -5.72
CA VAL A 3 -18.55 -30.58 -6.09
C VAL A 3 -19.15 -29.81 -4.90
N VAL A 4 -19.91 -30.49 -4.04
CA VAL A 4 -20.54 -29.88 -2.84
C VAL A 4 -19.50 -29.44 -1.80
N GLN A 5 -18.30 -30.00 -1.85
CA GLN A 5 -17.24 -29.74 -0.88
C GLN A 5 -16.39 -28.50 -1.23
N TYR A 6 -16.36 -28.07 -2.50
CA TYR A 6 -15.62 -26.88 -2.93
C TYR A 6 -16.36 -25.56 -2.67
N CYS A 7 -17.69 -25.57 -2.72
CA CYS A 7 -18.53 -24.39 -2.47
C CYS A 7 -18.35 -23.77 -1.06
N PRO A 8 -18.37 -24.56 0.04
CA PRO A 8 -18.15 -24.01 1.38
C PRO A 8 -16.70 -23.55 1.58
N VAL A 9 -15.72 -24.22 0.96
CA VAL A 9 -14.31 -23.80 1.02
C VAL A 9 -14.11 -22.45 0.32
N LEU A 10 -14.76 -22.26 -0.83
CA LEU A 10 -14.72 -21.01 -1.60
C LEU A 10 -15.34 -19.84 -0.82
N LEU A 11 -16.50 -20.06 -0.21
CA LEU A 11 -17.16 -19.11 0.69
C LEU A 11 -16.28 -18.77 1.90
N LEU A 12 -15.66 -19.77 2.54
CA LEU A 12 -14.76 -19.55 3.67
C LEU A 12 -13.53 -18.72 3.25
N SER A 13 -12.96 -18.99 2.08
CA SER A 13 -11.87 -18.17 1.54
C SER A 13 -12.31 -16.74 1.21
N LEU A 14 -13.49 -16.52 0.64
CA LEU A 14 -14.04 -15.18 0.39
C LEU A 14 -14.25 -14.39 1.69
N VAL A 15 -14.77 -15.04 2.74
CA VAL A 15 -14.94 -14.43 4.07
C VAL A 15 -13.57 -14.09 4.69
N LEU A 16 -12.59 -14.97 4.61
CA LEU A 16 -11.22 -14.73 5.11
C LEU A 16 -10.48 -13.61 4.34
N LEU A 17 -10.79 -13.41 3.05
CA LEU A 17 -10.29 -12.27 2.29
C LEU A 17 -11.00 -10.97 2.68
N ALA A 18 -12.29 -11.01 2.98
CA ALA A 18 -13.07 -9.84 3.38
C ALA A 18 -12.70 -9.30 4.78
N THR A 19 -12.18 -10.14 5.67
CA THR A 19 -11.78 -9.73 7.03
C THR A 19 -10.37 -9.11 7.13
N LYS A 20 -9.60 -9.07 6.04
CA LYS A 20 -8.30 -8.37 6.02
C LYS A 20 -8.50 -6.87 5.77
N SER A 21 -9.00 -6.16 6.78
CA SER A 21 -8.81 -4.71 6.88
C SER A 21 -7.56 -4.43 7.72
N ASP A 22 -6.40 -4.90 7.23
CA ASP A 22 -5.15 -4.51 7.87
C ASP A 22 -4.95 -3.01 7.67
N ALA A 23 -4.60 -2.31 8.74
CA ALA A 23 -4.26 -0.89 8.66
C ALA A 23 -3.01 -0.73 7.78
N LEU A 24 -3.06 0.21 6.84
CA LEU A 24 -1.96 0.50 5.91
C LEU A 24 -0.63 0.60 6.67
N GLN A 25 0.40 -0.10 6.22
CA GLN A 25 1.74 -0.02 6.80
C GLN A 25 2.65 0.86 5.96
N CYS A 26 3.40 1.74 6.61
CA CYS A 26 4.37 2.61 5.94
C CYS A 26 5.64 2.72 6.77
N TYR A 27 6.76 3.03 6.11
CA TYR A 27 7.94 3.51 6.82
C TYR A 27 7.65 4.89 7.41
N THR A 28 7.95 5.06 8.70
CA THR A 28 7.82 6.33 9.42
C THR A 28 9.15 6.65 10.07
N CYS A 29 9.97 7.47 9.42
CA CYS A 29 11.36 7.68 9.81
C CYS A 29 11.91 8.99 9.22
N MET A 30 13.02 9.45 9.79
CA MET A 30 13.86 10.49 9.21
C MET A 30 15.29 9.96 9.16
N GLY A 31 16.00 10.22 8.07
CA GLY A 31 17.36 9.74 7.87
C GLY A 31 18.11 10.55 6.83
N SER A 32 19.43 10.35 6.79
CA SER A 32 20.31 11.00 5.79
C SER A 32 20.16 10.42 4.38
N ASN A 33 19.62 9.21 4.29
CA ASN A 33 19.34 8.50 3.05
C ASN A 33 18.22 7.48 3.28
N ASN A 34 17.81 6.81 2.20
CA ASN A 34 16.69 5.88 2.19
C ASN A 34 16.92 4.64 3.06
N ASP A 35 18.13 4.09 3.04
CA ASP A 35 18.46 2.84 3.75
C ASP A 35 18.56 3.07 5.25
N ASP A 36 19.17 4.18 5.66
CA ASP A 36 19.22 4.64 7.04
C ASP A 36 17.81 4.80 7.65
N CYS A 37 16.91 5.42 6.89
CA CYS A 37 15.50 5.53 7.27
C CYS A 37 14.84 4.14 7.38
N ASN A 38 15.03 3.27 6.39
CA ASN A 38 14.39 1.94 6.33
C ASN A 38 14.80 1.02 7.48
N ARG A 39 16.01 1.16 8.02
CA ARG A 39 16.45 0.36 9.20
C ARG A 39 15.59 0.59 10.44
N GLN A 40 14.85 1.70 10.52
CA GLN A 40 13.93 1.99 11.63
C GLN A 40 12.63 1.16 11.56
N GLY A 41 12.36 0.54 10.40
CA GLY A 41 11.21 -0.32 10.16
C GLY A 41 9.91 0.44 9.85
N SER A 42 8.90 -0.32 9.43
CA SER A 42 7.56 0.19 9.16
C SER A 42 6.67 0.14 10.39
N LYS A 43 5.60 0.93 10.35
CA LYS A 43 4.57 1.04 11.39
C LYS A 43 3.19 1.04 10.75
N SER A 44 2.20 0.53 11.48
CA SER A 44 0.79 0.67 11.10
C SER A 44 0.37 2.13 11.16
N CYS A 45 -0.22 2.61 10.08
CA CYS A 45 -0.80 3.93 9.99
C CYS A 45 -2.12 4.01 10.76
N PRO A 46 -2.47 5.20 11.26
CA PRO A 46 -3.78 5.41 11.87
C PRO A 46 -4.89 5.25 10.83
N SER A 47 -6.12 4.95 11.29
CA SER A 47 -7.27 4.63 10.42
C SER A 47 -7.66 5.75 9.44
N TYR A 48 -7.29 6.99 9.74
CA TYR A 48 -7.55 8.15 8.88
C TYR A 48 -6.47 8.37 7.80
N SER A 49 -5.37 7.62 7.82
CA SER A 49 -4.29 7.72 6.85
C SER A 49 -4.46 6.66 5.76
N ASP A 50 -4.57 7.12 4.51
CA ASP A 50 -4.79 6.27 3.34
C ASP A 50 -3.62 6.31 2.33
N ALA A 51 -2.50 6.96 2.68
CA ALA A 51 -1.32 7.05 1.82
C ALA A 51 -0.01 6.98 2.63
N CYS A 52 1.05 6.47 2.02
CA CYS A 52 2.42 6.67 2.47
C CYS A 52 3.03 7.87 1.73
N ALA A 53 3.78 8.71 2.44
CA ALA A 53 4.56 9.79 1.87
C ALA A 53 6.06 9.55 2.07
N LEU A 54 6.83 10.02 1.10
CA LEU A 54 8.27 10.13 1.10
C LEU A 54 8.63 11.57 0.70
N VAL A 55 9.32 12.26 1.58
CA VAL A 55 9.85 13.60 1.36
C VAL A 55 11.36 13.49 1.20
N VAL A 56 11.88 13.99 0.08
CA VAL A 56 13.31 14.07 -0.21
C VAL A 56 13.71 15.53 -0.21
N GLY A 57 14.54 15.92 0.74
CA GLY A 57 15.08 17.27 0.88
C GLY A 57 16.23 17.56 -0.08
N HIS A 58 16.69 18.81 -0.09
CA HIS A 58 17.77 19.28 -0.94
C HIS A 58 19.10 18.54 -0.69
N ASP A 59 19.45 18.33 0.58
CA ASP A 59 20.68 17.64 1.01
C ASP A 59 20.55 16.11 1.00
N SER A 60 19.66 15.55 0.16
CA SER A 60 19.33 14.12 0.12
C SER A 60 18.68 13.54 1.38
N GLY A 61 18.37 14.37 2.38
CA GLY A 61 17.65 13.97 3.58
C GLY A 61 16.30 13.34 3.22
N VAL A 62 15.98 12.23 3.87
CA VAL A 62 14.77 11.44 3.62
C VAL A 62 13.89 11.49 4.86
N MET A 63 12.61 11.82 4.66
CA MET A 63 11.58 11.70 5.68
C MET A 63 10.41 10.91 5.12
N LYS A 64 9.99 9.88 5.84
CA LYS A 64 8.88 9.01 5.46
C LYS A 64 7.79 9.06 6.53
N SER A 65 6.54 9.06 6.11
CA SER A 65 5.42 9.14 7.04
C SER A 65 4.12 8.56 6.46
N CYS A 66 3.18 8.23 7.35
CA CYS A 66 1.78 8.08 6.98
C CYS A 66 1.20 9.45 6.62
N SER A 67 0.39 9.48 5.57
CA SER A 67 -0.21 10.69 5.02
C SER A 67 -1.63 10.41 4.55
N TYR A 68 -2.21 11.38 3.87
CA TYR A 68 -3.58 11.33 3.36
C TYR A 68 -3.64 11.82 1.91
N LYS A 69 -4.60 11.27 1.16
CA LYS A 69 -4.73 11.51 -0.28
C LYS A 69 -4.88 12.98 -0.66
N SER A 70 -5.55 13.80 0.15
CA SER A 70 -5.66 15.25 -0.14
C SER A 70 -4.33 15.99 0.01
N PHE A 71 -3.46 15.61 0.96
CA PHE A 71 -2.09 16.13 1.05
C PHE A 71 -1.29 15.72 -0.17
N CYS A 72 -1.33 14.45 -0.54
CA CYS A 72 -0.64 13.94 -1.72
C CYS A 72 -1.10 14.61 -3.02
N SER A 73 -2.41 14.84 -3.15
CA SER A 73 -2.98 15.58 -4.28
C SER A 73 -2.49 17.02 -4.32
N GLN A 74 -2.38 17.69 -3.16
CA GLN A 74 -1.86 19.05 -3.08
C GLN A 74 -0.36 19.10 -3.40
N ALA A 75 0.44 18.19 -2.84
CA ALA A 75 1.88 18.12 -3.08
C ALA A 75 2.22 17.80 -4.55
N ASN A 76 1.43 16.96 -5.21
CA ASN A 76 1.61 16.65 -6.64
C ASN A 76 1.17 17.80 -7.56
N SER A 77 0.10 18.54 -7.20
CA SER A 77 -0.46 19.59 -8.07
C SER A 77 0.18 20.95 -7.91
N GLN A 78 0.54 21.32 -6.69
CA GLN A 78 1.09 22.64 -6.35
C GLN A 78 2.60 22.58 -6.04
N GLY A 79 3.18 21.39 -6.05
CA GLY A 79 4.51 21.15 -5.51
C GLY A 79 4.54 21.30 -3.99
N TYR A 80 5.67 20.91 -3.39
CA TYR A 80 5.92 21.22 -2.00
C TYR A 80 6.43 22.66 -1.88
N ARG A 81 5.94 23.43 -0.90
CA ARG A 81 6.22 24.88 -0.78
C ARG A 81 7.71 25.23 -0.58
N ALA A 82 8.54 24.26 -0.23
CA ALA A 82 9.96 24.45 0.01
C ALA A 82 10.80 24.15 -1.25
N PRO A 83 11.64 25.10 -1.71
CA PRO A 83 12.49 24.88 -2.87
C PRO A 83 13.47 23.72 -2.63
N GLY A 84 13.67 22.87 -3.64
CA GLY A 84 14.56 21.71 -3.56
C GLY A 84 14.00 20.51 -2.79
N VAL A 85 12.76 20.56 -2.31
CA VAL A 85 12.09 19.44 -1.64
C VAL A 85 11.11 18.76 -2.61
N ARG A 86 11.19 17.43 -2.69
CA ARG A 86 10.26 16.62 -3.49
C ARG A 86 9.44 15.71 -2.59
N VAL A 87 8.17 15.55 -2.92
CA VAL A 87 7.26 14.64 -2.20
C VAL A 87 6.78 13.58 -3.18
N HIS A 88 6.85 12.32 -2.74
CA HIS A 88 6.35 11.16 -3.45
C HIS A 88 5.32 10.45 -2.58
N CYS A 89 4.20 10.05 -3.18
CA CYS A 89 3.13 9.37 -2.47
C CYS A 89 2.77 8.03 -3.14
N CYS A 90 2.31 7.08 -2.33
CA CYS A 90 1.82 5.78 -2.74
C CYS A 90 0.81 5.23 -1.73
N TYR A 91 0.09 4.14 -2.07
CA TYR A 91 -1.16 3.75 -1.40
C TYR A 91 -1.23 2.26 -0.99
N SER A 92 -0.08 1.58 -0.95
CA SER A 92 0.00 0.17 -0.55
C SER A 92 1.01 0.00 0.59
N ASP A 93 0.94 -1.15 1.27
CA ASP A 93 1.86 -1.43 2.37
C ASP A 93 3.32 -1.31 1.93
N ASP A 94 4.11 -0.63 2.76
CA ASP A 94 5.55 -0.44 2.62
C ASP A 94 6.01 0.13 1.27
N CYS A 95 5.10 0.75 0.51
CA CYS A 95 5.38 1.26 -0.83
C CYS A 95 6.39 2.42 -0.84
N ASN A 96 6.55 3.11 0.29
CA ASN A 96 7.52 4.18 0.45
C ASN A 96 8.91 3.64 0.84
N ALA A 97 9.16 2.34 0.75
CA ALA A 97 10.48 1.74 0.97
C ALA A 97 11.55 2.30 0.03
N THR A 98 11.20 2.60 -1.22
CA THR A 98 12.12 3.09 -2.25
C THR A 98 11.80 4.52 -2.66
N SER A 99 12.83 5.25 -3.09
CA SER A 99 12.71 6.63 -3.59
C SER A 99 11.83 6.74 -4.84
N PHE A 100 11.76 5.66 -5.59
CA PHE A 100 10.88 5.47 -6.72
C PHE A 100 9.70 4.66 -6.20
N ALA A 101 8.61 5.34 -5.87
CA ALA A 101 7.34 4.70 -5.58
C ALA A 101 6.84 4.05 -6.88
N SER A 102 7.40 2.91 -7.26
CA SER A 102 6.81 2.05 -8.28
C SER A 102 5.48 1.59 -7.71
N CYS A 103 4.40 2.18 -8.22
CA CYS A 103 3.05 1.68 -8.07
C CYS A 103 3.03 0.28 -8.69
N LEU A 104 3.45 -0.73 -7.92
CA LEU A 104 3.26 -2.12 -8.30
C LEU A 104 1.73 -2.31 -8.25
N PRO A 105 1.08 -2.55 -9.39
CA PRO A 105 -0.34 -2.85 -9.37
C PRO A 105 -0.51 -4.07 -8.48
N ARG A 106 -1.33 -3.94 -7.44
CA ARG A 106 -1.72 -5.05 -6.55
C ARG A 106 -2.18 -6.19 -7.47
N LEU A 107 -1.36 -7.23 -7.59
CA LEU A 107 -1.69 -8.44 -8.32
C LEU A 107 -2.96 -8.99 -7.68
N ASN A 108 -4.09 -8.76 -8.35
CA ASN A 108 -5.38 -9.07 -7.77
C ASN A 108 -5.61 -10.58 -7.89
N TYR A 109 -5.11 -11.31 -6.90
CA TYR A 109 -5.26 -12.77 -6.79
C TYR A 109 -6.74 -13.21 -6.84
N LEU A 110 -7.74 -12.31 -6.66
CA LEU A 110 -9.15 -12.63 -6.93
C LEU A 110 -9.40 -13.11 -8.37
N LEU A 111 -8.64 -12.61 -9.36
CA LEU A 111 -8.81 -13.03 -10.75
C LEU A 111 -8.48 -14.51 -10.97
N LEU A 112 -7.64 -15.11 -10.11
CA LEU A 112 -7.32 -16.54 -10.18
C LEU A 112 -8.48 -17.43 -9.70
N PHE A 113 -9.42 -16.91 -8.91
CA PHE A 113 -10.56 -17.66 -8.39
C PHE A 113 -11.80 -17.62 -9.30
N LEU A 114 -11.85 -16.71 -10.27
CA LEU A 114 -12.94 -16.63 -11.27
C LEU A 114 -13.22 -17.98 -11.98
N PRO A 115 -12.23 -18.68 -12.58
CA PRO A 115 -12.49 -19.92 -13.30
C PRO A 115 -13.01 -21.05 -12.39
N LEU A 116 -12.63 -21.08 -11.10
CA LEU A 116 -13.17 -22.01 -10.11
C LEU A 116 -14.62 -21.68 -9.74
N PHE A 117 -14.97 -20.40 -9.68
CA PHE A 117 -16.34 -19.93 -9.41
C PHE A 117 -17.29 -20.30 -10.56
N PHE A 118 -16.87 -20.07 -11.81
CA PHE A 118 -17.64 -20.48 -13.00
C PHE A 118 -17.85 -22.00 -13.05
N HIS A 119 -16.87 -22.80 -12.62
CA HIS A 119 -16.98 -24.24 -12.62
C HIS A 119 -17.98 -24.80 -11.59
N CYS A 120 -18.22 -24.07 -10.48
CA CYS A 120 -19.24 -24.40 -9.48
C CYS A 120 -20.65 -23.93 -9.87
N LEU A 121 -20.80 -22.83 -10.62
CA LEU A 121 -22.10 -22.29 -11.01
C LEU A 121 -22.69 -22.91 -12.28
N PHE A 122 -21.84 -23.35 -13.22
CA PHE A 122 -22.27 -23.85 -14.53
C PHE A 122 -22.16 -25.37 -14.71
N LYS A 123 -22.08 -26.15 -13.61
CA LYS A 123 -22.06 -27.62 -13.67
C LYS A 123 -22.97 -28.28 -12.64
#